data_AF-A0A817WZG7-F1
#
_entry.id   AF-A0A817WZG7-F1
#
_cell.length_a   1.000
_cell.length_b   1.000
_cell.length_c   1.000
_cell.angle_alpha   90.00
_cell.angle_beta   90.00
_cell.angle_gamma   90.00
#
_symmetry.space_group_name_H-M   'P 1'
#
loop_
_entity.id
_entity.type
_entity.pdbx_description
1 polymer ?
#
loop_
_entity_poly.entity_id
_entity_poly.type
_entity_poly.pdbx_seq_one_letter_code
_entity_poly.pdbx_strand_id
1 'polypeptide(L)'
;MKLCLVALFVVLFSVSSYAAKPLLLGSLCLNQVNCFVNPCQVSRCDGYPGASCVANYCGGCFAHWYLEGKRISCSDLEMKQPVETQETKCITVNCFVNPCGFAKCNKHPEAICRANYCGGCHAWFYVNNKRVQCD
;
A
#
# COMPACT_ATOMS: atom_id res chain seq x y z
N MET A 1 -20.35 -69.88 34.39
CA MET A 1 -19.99 -68.48 34.75
C MET A 1 -19.18 -67.87 33.61
N LYS A 2 -19.88 -67.38 32.57
CA LYS A 2 -19.30 -66.82 31.32
C LYS A 2 -19.49 -65.28 31.25
N LEU A 3 -19.65 -64.63 32.40
CA LEU A 3 -20.24 -63.28 32.46
C LEU A 3 -19.29 -62.13 32.83
N CYS A 4 -17.98 -62.37 33.04
CA CYS A 4 -17.04 -61.28 33.40
C CYS A 4 -16.09 -60.84 32.28
N LEU A 5 -15.86 -61.64 31.23
CA LEU A 5 -14.89 -61.29 30.19
C LEU A 5 -15.44 -60.44 29.03
N VAL A 6 -16.77 -60.38 28.86
CA VAL A 6 -17.39 -59.62 27.75
C VAL A 6 -17.44 -58.11 28.06
N ALA A 7 -17.43 -57.74 29.35
CA ALA A 7 -17.53 -56.33 29.75
C ALA A 7 -16.25 -55.51 29.47
N LEU A 8 -15.08 -56.14 29.35
CA LEU A 8 -13.82 -55.43 29.10
C LEU A 8 -13.62 -55.09 27.61
N PHE A 9 -14.29 -55.80 26.70
CA PHE A 9 -14.12 -55.61 25.26
C PHE A 9 -15.08 -54.58 24.65
N VAL A 10 -16.23 -54.31 25.27
CA VAL A 10 -17.23 -53.39 24.68
C VAL A 10 -16.94 -51.92 24.99
N VAL A 11 -16.15 -51.63 26.04
CA VAL A 11 -15.68 -50.26 26.33
C VAL A 11 -14.72 -49.74 25.23
N LEU A 12 -14.17 -50.63 24.40
CA LEU A 12 -13.32 -50.26 23.26
C LEU A 12 -14.10 -49.90 21.99
N PHE A 13 -15.41 -50.17 21.92
CA PHE A 13 -16.25 -49.82 20.75
C PHE A 13 -17.07 -48.54 20.92
N SER A 14 -17.02 -47.89 22.09
CA SER A 14 -17.53 -46.52 22.24
C SER A 14 -16.43 -45.49 22.08
N VAL A 15 -15.58 -45.63 21.05
CA VAL A 15 -14.94 -44.43 20.51
C VAL A 15 -16.03 -43.67 19.76
N SER A 16 -16.62 -42.71 20.46
CA SER A 16 -17.46 -41.69 19.86
C SER A 16 -16.85 -41.27 18.54
N SER A 17 -17.65 -41.25 17.48
CA SER A 17 -17.38 -40.44 16.30
C SER A 17 -17.28 -38.99 16.78
N TYR A 18 -16.13 -38.61 17.31
CA TYR A 18 -15.73 -37.22 17.36
C TYR A 18 -15.70 -36.81 15.91
N ALA A 19 -16.78 -36.17 15.47
CA ALA A 19 -16.74 -35.36 14.27
C ALA A 19 -15.55 -34.43 14.49
N ALA A 20 -14.43 -34.76 13.85
CA ALA A 20 -13.28 -33.90 13.81
C ALA A 20 -13.83 -32.61 13.21
N LYS A 21 -13.99 -31.58 14.06
CA LYS A 21 -14.29 -30.24 13.62
C LYS A 21 -13.23 -29.96 12.57
N PRO A 22 -13.59 -29.72 11.30
CA PRO A 22 -12.60 -29.58 10.24
C PRO A 22 -11.68 -28.46 10.68
N LEU A 23 -10.45 -28.83 11.04
CA LEU A 23 -9.42 -27.86 11.34
C LEU A 23 -9.23 -27.13 10.02
N LEU A 24 -9.56 -25.85 10.02
CA LEU A 24 -9.54 -25.00 8.85
C LEU A 24 -8.21 -25.20 8.10
N LEU A 25 -8.24 -25.95 7.01
CA LEU A 25 -7.13 -26.19 6.10
C LEU A 25 -6.88 -24.93 5.24
N GLY A 26 -6.90 -23.75 5.88
CA GLY A 26 -6.80 -22.44 5.24
C GLY A 26 -5.56 -21.65 5.63
N SER A 27 -4.73 -22.19 6.54
CA SER A 27 -3.49 -21.57 7.03
C SER A 27 -2.22 -22.32 6.64
N LEU A 28 -2.33 -23.44 5.92
CA LEU A 28 -1.18 -24.19 5.46
C LEU A 28 -0.71 -23.61 4.14
N CYS A 29 0.29 -22.73 4.22
CA CYS A 29 1.07 -22.38 3.06
C CYS A 29 1.79 -23.63 2.53
N LEU A 30 1.35 -24.16 1.39
CA LEU A 30 1.96 -25.35 0.77
C LEU A 30 3.35 -25.08 0.19
N ASN A 31 3.65 -23.83 -0.17
CA ASN A 31 4.88 -23.44 -0.86
C ASN A 31 5.61 -22.34 -0.08
N GLN A 32 6.15 -22.67 1.07
CA GLN A 32 6.94 -21.71 1.83
C GLN A 32 8.33 -21.55 1.21
N VAL A 33 8.79 -20.30 1.05
CA VAL A 33 10.11 -19.99 0.51
C VAL A 33 11.00 -19.36 1.58
N ASN A 34 12.32 -19.51 1.44
CA ASN A 34 13.30 -18.82 2.26
C ASN A 34 13.82 -17.59 1.52
N CYS A 35 13.69 -16.42 2.13
CA CYS A 35 14.20 -15.16 1.59
C CYS A 35 15.58 -14.86 2.17
N PHE A 36 16.44 -14.24 1.36
CA PHE A 36 17.74 -13.76 1.83
C PHE A 36 17.62 -12.65 2.88
N VAL A 37 16.56 -11.84 2.77
CA VAL A 37 16.24 -10.73 3.67
C VAL A 37 14.75 -10.71 3.98
N ASN A 38 14.38 -10.26 5.18
CA ASN A 38 12.98 -10.09 5.54
C ASN A 38 12.33 -9.05 4.62
N PRO A 39 11.23 -9.37 3.91
CA PRO A 39 10.56 -8.43 3.00
C PRO A 39 10.19 -7.10 3.65
N CYS A 40 9.82 -7.09 4.94
CA CYS A 40 9.48 -5.87 5.69
C CYS A 40 10.69 -4.98 6.01
N GLN A 41 11.92 -5.49 5.93
CA GLN A 41 13.13 -4.67 6.13
C GLN A 41 13.54 -3.92 4.86
N VAL A 42 13.14 -4.42 3.69
CA VAL A 42 13.56 -3.88 2.39
C VAL A 42 12.41 -3.26 1.58
N SER A 43 11.18 -3.40 2.06
CA SER A 43 9.98 -2.80 1.44
C SER A 43 9.53 -1.56 2.21
N ARG A 44 8.88 -0.63 1.52
CA ARG A 44 8.33 0.60 2.11
C ARG A 44 6.88 0.82 1.67
N CYS A 45 6.12 1.53 2.49
CA CYS A 45 4.74 1.94 2.22
C CYS A 45 4.58 3.42 2.56
N ASP A 46 5.27 4.28 1.80
CA ASP A 46 5.43 5.69 2.14
C ASP A 46 4.10 6.47 2.18
N GLY A 47 3.07 5.98 1.47
CA GLY A 47 1.71 6.55 1.51
C GLY A 47 0.96 6.32 2.83
N TYR A 48 1.43 5.39 3.68
CA TYR A 48 0.77 5.02 4.93
C TYR A 48 1.80 4.86 6.05
N PRO A 49 2.35 5.94 6.62
CA PRO A 49 3.40 5.88 7.64
C PRO A 49 2.96 5.19 8.94
N GLY A 50 1.65 5.08 9.19
CA GLY A 50 1.08 4.34 10.33
C GLY A 50 0.80 2.86 10.05
N ALA A 51 1.08 2.36 8.84
CA ALA A 51 0.81 0.96 8.51
C ALA A 51 1.88 0.02 9.11
N SER A 52 1.44 -1.12 9.61
CA SER A 52 2.31 -2.20 10.06
C SER A 52 2.60 -3.17 8.93
N CYS A 53 3.84 -3.68 8.88
CA CYS A 53 4.25 -4.67 7.90
C CYS A 53 4.25 -6.08 8.53
N VAL A 54 3.75 -7.05 7.79
CA VAL A 54 3.81 -8.48 8.09
C VAL A 54 4.46 -9.20 6.91
N ALA A 55 5.57 -9.91 7.19
CA ALA A 55 6.26 -10.68 6.17
C ALA A 55 5.46 -11.94 5.83
N ASN A 56 5.26 -12.18 4.53
CA ASN A 56 4.63 -13.39 4.01
C ASN A 56 5.63 -14.12 3.10
N TYR A 57 5.89 -15.38 3.44
CA TYR A 57 6.85 -16.25 2.78
C TYR A 57 6.16 -17.30 1.88
N CYS A 58 4.86 -17.14 1.64
CA CYS A 58 4.08 -18.11 0.89
C CYS A 58 4.11 -17.83 -0.61
N GLY A 59 4.72 -18.73 -1.38
CA GLY A 59 4.91 -18.62 -2.82
C GLY A 59 5.94 -17.57 -3.24
N GLY A 60 6.56 -16.88 -2.28
CA GLY A 60 7.46 -15.77 -2.54
C GLY A 60 7.77 -14.95 -1.28
N CYS A 61 8.57 -13.90 -1.47
CA CYS A 61 9.02 -12.98 -0.44
C CYS A 61 8.19 -11.70 -0.48
N PHE A 62 7.12 -11.62 0.29
CA PHE A 62 6.14 -10.52 0.21
C PHE A 62 6.07 -9.71 1.52
N ALA A 63 5.96 -8.40 1.37
CA ALA A 63 5.61 -7.49 2.46
C ALA A 63 4.11 -7.19 2.38
N HIS A 64 3.33 -7.66 3.35
CA HIS A 64 1.91 -7.31 3.47
C HIS A 64 1.74 -6.17 4.45
N TRP A 65 1.00 -5.14 4.06
CA TRP A 65 0.81 -3.94 4.87
C TRP A 65 -0.59 -3.89 5.43
N TYR A 66 -0.71 -3.43 6.68
CA TYR A 66 -1.96 -3.36 7.41
C TYR A 66 -2.10 -2.00 8.08
N LEU A 67 -3.28 -1.40 7.96
CA LEU A 67 -3.66 -0.20 8.69
C LEU A 67 -4.91 -0.55 9.50
N GLU A 68 -4.87 -0.31 10.81
CA GLU A 68 -5.97 -0.65 11.74
C GLU A 68 -6.44 -2.11 11.60
N GLY A 69 -5.50 -3.03 11.34
CA GLY A 69 -5.78 -4.47 11.17
C GLY A 69 -6.33 -4.87 9.80
N LYS A 70 -6.57 -3.93 8.88
CA LYS A 70 -7.02 -4.20 7.50
C LYS A 70 -5.83 -4.21 6.53
N ARG A 71 -5.74 -5.23 5.68
CA ARG A 71 -4.72 -5.30 4.62
C ARG A 71 -4.94 -4.18 3.61
N ILE A 72 -3.88 -3.42 3.33
CA ILE A 72 -3.85 -2.35 2.34
C ILE A 72 -2.84 -2.69 1.23
N SER A 73 -3.00 -2.06 0.07
CA SER A 73 -2.03 -2.11 -1.03
C SER A 73 -1.29 -0.77 -1.06
N CYS A 74 0.04 -0.82 -1.01
CA CYS A 74 0.88 0.37 -1.10
C CYS A 74 1.02 0.88 -2.54
N SER A 75 0.57 0.09 -3.52
CA SER A 75 0.51 0.47 -4.94
C SER A 75 -0.77 1.24 -5.26
N ASP A 76 -1.77 1.17 -4.37
CA ASP A 76 -3.05 1.84 -4.55
C ASP A 76 -2.84 3.29 -4.09
N LEU A 77 -2.34 4.12 -5.01
CA LEU A 77 -2.34 5.57 -4.88
C LEU A 77 -3.77 6.17 -4.89
N GLU A 78 -4.81 5.33 -4.82
CA GLU A 78 -6.19 5.74 -4.64
C GLU A 78 -6.45 6.14 -3.19
N MET A 79 -5.95 7.35 -2.94
CA MET A 79 -6.17 8.23 -1.81
C MET A 79 -7.65 8.27 -1.39
N LYS A 80 -7.97 7.61 -0.28
CA LYS A 80 -9.15 7.95 0.54
C LYS A 80 -8.76 8.07 2.01
N GLN A 81 -8.04 9.13 2.33
CA GLN A 81 -8.29 9.87 3.57
C GLN A 81 -8.29 11.37 3.26
N PRO A 82 -9.20 12.15 3.87
CA PRO A 82 -9.20 13.59 3.74
C PRO A 82 -7.98 14.10 4.50
N VAL A 83 -6.91 14.42 3.77
CA VAL A 83 -5.73 15.06 4.35
C VAL A 83 -6.15 16.47 4.76
N GLU A 84 -6.34 16.64 6.06
CA GLU A 84 -6.30 17.93 6.73
C GLU A 84 -4.94 18.56 6.40
N THR A 85 -4.97 19.56 5.53
CA THR A 85 -3.90 20.51 5.17
C THR A 85 -2.47 20.08 5.53
N GLN A 86 -1.92 19.13 4.79
CA GLN A 86 -0.47 19.07 4.61
C GLN A 86 -0.21 19.45 3.16
N GLU A 87 0.49 20.59 2.98
CA GLU A 87 1.02 20.98 1.69
C GLU A 87 1.68 19.75 1.07
N THR A 88 1.13 19.30 -0.05
CA THR A 88 1.80 18.32 -0.91
C THR A 88 3.17 18.91 -1.21
N LYS A 89 4.20 18.44 -0.51
CA LYS A 89 5.56 18.97 -0.61
C LYS A 89 5.97 18.85 -2.07
N CYS A 90 6.07 19.99 -2.73
CA CYS A 90 6.45 20.02 -4.13
C CYS A 90 7.90 19.53 -4.28
N ILE A 91 8.11 18.56 -5.17
CA ILE A 91 9.46 18.18 -5.58
C ILE A 91 9.91 19.22 -6.60
N THR A 92 10.81 20.11 -6.20
CA THR A 92 11.36 21.13 -7.10
C THR A 92 12.45 20.53 -7.99
N VAL A 93 12.47 20.91 -9.27
CA VAL A 93 13.51 20.50 -10.22
C VAL A 93 14.43 21.67 -10.58
N ASN A 94 15.67 21.35 -10.94
CA ASN A 94 16.63 22.33 -11.46
C ASN A 94 16.53 22.38 -12.99
N CYS A 95 16.03 23.49 -13.53
CA CYS A 95 15.92 23.70 -14.96
C CYS A 95 17.23 24.28 -15.52
N PHE A 96 17.60 23.85 -16.74
CA PHE A 96 18.73 24.44 -17.46
C PHE A 96 18.50 25.90 -17.83
N VAL A 97 17.25 26.25 -18.14
CA VAL A 97 16.81 27.62 -18.46
C VAL A 97 15.62 28.02 -17.60
N ASN A 98 15.51 29.31 -17.29
CA ASN A 98 14.30 29.86 -16.68
C ASN A 98 13.12 29.70 -17.66
N PRO A 99 12.02 29.02 -17.27
CA PRO A 99 10.90 28.79 -18.18
C PRO A 99 10.21 30.09 -18.65
N CYS A 100 10.33 31.19 -17.91
CA CYS A 100 9.85 32.50 -18.34
C CYS A 100 10.78 33.22 -19.34
N GLY A 101 11.98 32.72 -19.60
CA GLY A 101 12.93 33.38 -20.50
C GLY A 101 12.46 33.49 -21.95
N PHE A 102 11.65 32.53 -22.39
CA PHE A 102 11.15 32.45 -23.77
C PHE A 102 9.63 32.24 -23.87
N ALA A 103 8.95 32.01 -22.76
CA ALA A 103 7.50 31.81 -22.74
C ALA A 103 6.77 33.13 -23.00
N LYS A 104 5.71 33.07 -23.81
CA LYS A 104 4.81 34.20 -24.09
C LYS A 104 3.35 33.76 -23.99
N CYS A 105 2.49 34.67 -23.56
CA CYS A 105 1.05 34.47 -23.50
C CYS A 105 0.36 35.45 -24.47
N ASN A 106 0.17 35.04 -25.73
CA ASN A 106 -0.39 35.96 -26.74
C ASN A 106 -1.82 36.39 -26.43
N LYS A 107 -2.59 35.54 -25.74
CA LYS A 107 -3.96 35.81 -25.31
C LYS A 107 -4.05 36.88 -24.22
N HIS A 108 -3.01 36.98 -23.39
CA HIS A 108 -2.89 37.97 -22.32
C HIS A 108 -1.50 38.63 -22.37
N PRO A 109 -1.26 39.56 -23.31
CA PRO A 109 0.03 40.22 -23.45
C PRO A 109 0.47 41.00 -22.19
N GLU A 110 -0.49 41.41 -21.38
CA GLU A 110 -0.30 42.08 -20.09
C GLU A 110 0.12 41.14 -18.96
N ALA A 111 0.06 39.82 -19.16
CA ALA A 111 0.29 38.86 -18.10
C ALA A 111 1.76 38.80 -17.68
N ILE A 112 1.98 38.72 -16.36
CA ILE A 112 3.30 38.57 -15.77
C ILE A 112 3.62 37.08 -15.68
N CYS A 113 4.75 36.67 -16.27
CA CYS A 113 5.24 35.29 -16.13
C CYS A 113 5.90 35.08 -14.76
N ARG A 114 5.61 33.94 -14.13
CA ARG A 114 6.28 33.44 -12.93
C ARG A 114 6.72 32.00 -13.19
N ALA A 115 8.00 31.73 -12.95
CA ALA A 115 8.53 30.39 -13.06
C ALA A 115 8.00 29.51 -11.91
N ASN A 116 7.56 28.30 -12.22
CA ASN A 116 7.26 27.27 -11.26
C ASN A 116 8.13 26.05 -11.53
N TYR A 117 8.86 25.61 -10.50
CA TYR A 117 9.79 24.49 -10.52
C TYR A 117 9.22 23.21 -9.87
N CYS A 118 7.99 23.26 -9.36
CA CYS A 118 7.30 22.13 -8.77
C CYS A 118 6.93 21.10 -9.85
N GLY A 119 7.51 19.90 -9.77
CA GLY A 119 7.23 18.78 -10.67
C GLY A 119 7.76 18.95 -12.10
N GLY A 120 8.38 20.09 -12.41
CA GLY A 120 8.81 20.42 -13.76
C GLY A 120 9.18 21.89 -13.95
N CYS A 121 9.56 22.25 -15.17
CA CYS A 121 9.94 23.61 -15.57
C CYS A 121 8.75 24.33 -16.22
N HIS A 122 7.90 24.96 -15.42
CA HIS A 122 6.67 25.57 -15.90
C HIS A 122 6.74 27.10 -15.93
N ALA A 123 6.21 27.70 -17.00
CA ALA A 123 5.94 29.13 -17.08
C ALA A 123 4.45 29.36 -16.80
N TRP A 124 4.13 30.07 -15.72
CA TRP A 124 2.76 30.41 -15.35
C TRP A 124 2.51 31.90 -15.53
N PHE A 125 1.42 32.26 -16.17
CA PHE A 125 1.07 33.65 -16.48
C PHE A 125 -0.03 34.15 -15.56
N TYR A 126 0.11 35.40 -15.10
CA TYR A 126 -0.81 36.00 -14.14
C TYR A 126 -1.27 37.39 -14.57
N VAL A 127 -2.58 37.65 -14.43
CA VAL A 127 -3.20 38.97 -14.55
C VAL A 127 -3.88 39.28 -13.21
N ASN A 128 -3.57 40.42 -12.60
CA ASN A 128 -4.10 40.79 -11.27
C ASN A 128 -3.94 39.66 -10.23
N ASN A 129 -2.76 39.03 -10.19
CA ASN A 129 -2.42 37.88 -9.34
C ASN A 129 -3.25 36.59 -9.54
N LYS A 130 -4.07 36.50 -10.59
CA LYS A 130 -4.79 35.27 -10.96
C LYS A 130 -4.11 34.58 -12.14
N ARG A 131 -3.92 33.26 -12.04
CA ARG A 131 -3.34 32.47 -13.13
C ARG A 131 -4.29 32.46 -14.32
N VAL A 132 -3.79 32.76 -15.52
CA VAL A 132 -4.56 32.76 -16.77
C VAL A 132 -4.10 31.61 -17.68
N GLN A 133 -4.98 31.19 -18.60
CA GLN A 133 -4.66 30.19 -19.62
C GLN A 133 -4.17 30.89 -20.89
N CYS A 134 -3.11 30.37 -21.50
CA CYS A 134 -2.46 30.98 -22.66
C CYS A 134 -2.71 30.25 -23.98
N ASP A 135 -3.56 29.22 -23.95
CA ASP A 135 -4.05 28.46 -25.11
C ASP A 135 -5.19 29.17 -25.83
#